data_AF-A0A0V1MKN8-F1
#
_entry.id   AF-A0A0V1MKN8-F1
#
_cell.length_a   1.000
_cell.length_b   1.000
_cell.length_c   1.000
_cell.angle_alpha   90.00
_cell.angle_beta   90.00
_cell.angle_gamma   90.00
#
_symmetry.space_group_name_H-M   'P 1'
#
loop_
_entity.id
_entity.type
_entity.pdbx_description
1 polymer ?
#
loop_
_entity_poly.entity_id
_entity_poly.type
_entity_poly.pdbx_seq_one_letter_code
_entity_poly.pdbx_strand_id
1 'polypeptide(L)'
;MFFSITKILENKKYNTEFRLHIKEESQNFLEPNTLEELVKKYSQFINFNIYLWKSKTVDVEESAEEEEKKESPVEDEEGKVEEASQEKPKKKKETKTVWDWELVNDTKPIWLRKAADIEEKEYQEFYKSLTKDYSSALAYTHFQAEGEVSFKSILFIPERAPSDLYRESMKRNSNIKLYVRRVFISDEFEDFMPKYLSFIKGIVDSDDLPLNVSRETLQQNKLIKVIRKKLVRKVLDLLKKLPKEKFEKFWKEYSTVIKMGVFEDPGNRQRLSKLLRFQSSNHPSDLTSLAEYVERMSERQKVIYYMAGTSRKEVESSPFVERLLKKGIEVLYLVDPVDEYCMNSLPEFDNKKFQNVAKEGLSLEMSEKSKQRIADLENDFSETLKWLKEDALKDKIEKAILSQRLTKSPCALVASAWGWSGNMERLMRSQTYSKSQDPTQEYYMKEKKVFEINPYHPVIKAIKQRVNEDKSDPLALSVARLLYDAATLRSGYFLKDSADFADRIDVMLKSALNLNPDEGAEEIEEDVEEDLPPIPKEEPIDLDTYVPHFVKDDEKTKKEEEGKKEEHNEL
;
A
#
# COMPACT_ATOMS: atom_id res chain seq x y z
N MET A 1 -20.86 20.12 -33.32
CA MET A 1 -19.72 20.89 -33.87
C MET A 1 -19.73 22.27 -33.21
N PHE A 2 -18.62 22.65 -32.57
CA PHE A 2 -18.50 23.81 -31.66
C PHE A 2 -18.23 25.16 -32.38
N PHE A 3 -18.03 25.11 -33.69
CA PHE A 3 -17.68 26.26 -34.52
C PHE A 3 -18.05 25.97 -35.99
N SER A 4 -18.06 26.99 -36.83
CA SER A 4 -17.93 26.84 -38.29
C SER A 4 -16.54 27.31 -38.74
N ILE A 5 -16.03 26.73 -39.83
CA ILE A 5 -14.70 27.06 -40.36
C ILE A 5 -14.88 27.84 -41.64
N THR A 6 -14.23 29.00 -41.72
CA THR A 6 -14.02 29.70 -43.00
C THR A 6 -12.54 29.65 -43.33
N LYS A 7 -12.17 29.05 -44.47
CA LYS A 7 -10.81 29.12 -45.02
C LYS A 7 -10.66 30.49 -45.69
N ILE A 8 -9.79 31.35 -45.17
CA ILE A 8 -9.79 32.77 -45.54
C ILE A 8 -8.86 33.08 -46.70
N LEU A 9 -7.64 32.51 -46.74
CA LEU A 9 -6.64 32.87 -47.74
C LEU A 9 -5.80 31.66 -48.16
N GLU A 10 -5.76 31.41 -49.47
CA GLU A 10 -4.65 30.74 -50.13
C GLU A 10 -3.81 31.84 -50.78
N ASN A 11 -2.76 32.32 -50.11
CA ASN A 11 -1.81 33.22 -50.75
C ASN A 11 -0.40 32.60 -50.83
N LYS A 12 0.19 32.80 -52.00
CA LYS A 12 1.23 32.01 -52.64
C LYS A 12 2.58 32.13 -51.93
N LYS A 13 2.86 31.22 -50.99
CA LYS A 13 4.06 30.37 -51.10
C LYS A 13 4.08 29.16 -50.15
N TYR A 14 3.68 29.23 -48.87
CA TYR A 14 3.74 28.03 -47.97
C TYR A 14 2.76 27.95 -46.77
N ASN A 15 1.78 28.85 -46.57
CA ASN A 15 0.96 28.87 -45.33
C ASN A 15 -0.56 28.83 -45.58
N THR A 16 -1.34 28.38 -44.58
CA THR A 16 -2.82 28.36 -44.57
C THR A 16 -3.33 29.03 -43.29
N GLU A 17 -4.33 29.89 -43.40
CA GLU A 17 -5.03 30.50 -42.26
C GLU A 17 -6.44 29.90 -42.09
N PHE A 18 -6.74 29.46 -40.86
CA PHE A 18 -8.07 29.00 -40.47
C PHE A 18 -8.70 30.03 -39.53
N ARG A 19 -9.90 30.53 -39.88
CA ARG A 19 -10.73 31.30 -38.95
C ARG A 19 -11.91 30.45 -38.49
N LEU A 20 -11.93 30.21 -37.19
CA LEU A 20 -13.00 29.48 -36.51
C LEU A 20 -14.01 30.49 -36.00
N HIS A 21 -15.24 30.43 -36.52
CA HIS A 21 -16.37 31.19 -35.98
C HIS A 21 -16.93 30.39 -34.80
N ILE A 22 -16.46 30.75 -33.60
CA ILE A 22 -16.84 30.11 -32.34
C ILE A 22 -18.30 30.45 -32.02
N LYS A 23 -19.09 29.45 -31.63
CA LYS A 23 -20.48 29.66 -31.21
C LYS A 23 -20.56 30.24 -29.80
N GLU A 24 -21.70 30.82 -29.45
CA GLU A 24 -21.93 31.43 -28.13
C GLU A 24 -21.69 30.44 -26.98
N GLU A 25 -22.11 29.18 -27.12
CA GLU A 25 -21.90 28.14 -26.11
C GLU A 25 -20.45 27.66 -25.96
N SER A 26 -19.50 28.18 -26.76
CA SER A 26 -18.11 27.73 -26.82
C SER A 26 -17.10 28.87 -26.65
N GLN A 27 -17.52 30.01 -26.09
CA GLN A 27 -16.66 31.18 -25.87
C GLN A 27 -15.47 30.92 -24.94
N ASN A 28 -15.51 29.86 -24.13
CA ASN A 28 -14.39 29.43 -23.28
C ASN A 28 -13.09 29.17 -24.06
N PHE A 29 -13.15 28.86 -25.36
CA PHE A 29 -11.96 28.70 -26.21
C PHE A 29 -11.31 30.03 -26.63
N LEU A 30 -11.92 31.18 -26.33
CA LEU A 30 -11.32 32.51 -26.53
C LEU A 30 -10.35 32.88 -25.40
N GLU A 31 -10.43 32.17 -24.26
CA GLU A 31 -9.54 32.37 -23.12
C GLU A 31 -8.13 31.81 -23.41
N PRO A 32 -7.06 32.61 -23.29
CA PRO A 32 -5.71 32.15 -23.59
C PRO A 32 -5.24 30.98 -22.70
N ASN A 33 -5.71 30.91 -21.45
CA ASN A 33 -5.39 29.79 -20.55
C ASN A 33 -6.00 28.47 -21.06
N THR A 34 -7.26 28.51 -21.53
CA THR A 34 -7.91 27.33 -22.12
C THR A 34 -7.14 26.84 -23.35
N LEU A 35 -6.73 27.75 -24.24
CA LEU A 35 -5.95 27.40 -25.43
C LEU A 35 -4.58 26.82 -25.07
N GLU A 36 -3.91 27.41 -24.09
CA GLU A 36 -2.62 26.90 -23.60
C GLU A 36 -2.77 25.47 -23.05
N GLU A 37 -3.77 25.21 -22.22
CA GLU A 37 -4.03 23.88 -21.67
C GLU A 37 -4.30 22.85 -22.77
N LEU A 38 -5.03 23.22 -23.83
CA LEU A 38 -5.29 22.36 -24.98
C LEU A 38 -4.02 22.06 -25.77
N VAL A 39 -3.19 23.07 -26.04
CA VAL A 39 -1.91 22.88 -26.72
C VAL A 39 -0.99 21.99 -25.87
N LYS A 40 -0.88 22.24 -24.57
CA LYS A 40 -0.10 21.41 -23.64
C LYS A 40 -0.65 19.99 -23.51
N LYS A 41 -1.95 19.77 -23.71
CA LYS A 41 -2.56 18.43 -23.64
C LYS A 41 -2.36 17.64 -24.92
N TYR A 42 -2.64 18.23 -26.08
CA TYR A 42 -2.75 17.49 -27.34
C TYR A 42 -1.54 17.68 -28.28
N SER A 43 -0.81 18.78 -28.14
CA SER A 43 0.20 19.22 -29.11
C SER A 43 1.55 19.55 -28.48
N GLN A 44 1.77 19.20 -27.21
CA GLN A 44 3.01 19.49 -26.47
C GLN A 44 4.27 18.97 -27.17
N PHE A 45 4.15 17.88 -27.93
CA PHE A 45 5.29 17.16 -28.52
C PHE A 45 5.32 17.20 -30.05
N ILE A 46 4.55 18.10 -30.65
CA ILE A 46 4.62 18.38 -32.08
C ILE A 46 5.97 19.04 -32.39
N ASN A 47 6.59 18.62 -33.49
CA ASN A 47 7.94 19.05 -33.89
C ASN A 47 8.06 20.54 -34.32
N PHE A 48 6.96 21.29 -34.33
CA PHE A 48 6.92 22.69 -34.74
C PHE A 48 6.63 23.57 -33.54
N ASN A 49 7.27 24.75 -33.46
CA ASN A 49 7.00 25.72 -32.42
C ASN A 49 5.55 26.23 -32.52
N ILE A 50 4.79 26.07 -31.45
CA ILE A 50 3.41 26.55 -31.31
C ILE A 50 3.46 27.78 -30.41
N TYR A 51 3.13 28.93 -30.99
CA TYR A 51 3.06 30.20 -30.29
C TYR A 51 1.60 30.55 -29.99
N LEU A 52 1.37 31.13 -28.82
CA LEU A 52 0.07 31.66 -28.41
C LEU A 52 0.21 33.14 -28.07
N TRP A 53 -0.67 33.96 -28.63
CA TRP A 53 -0.69 35.40 -28.39
C TRP A 53 -1.29 35.69 -27.01
N LYS A 54 -0.50 36.26 -26.10
CA LYS A 54 -0.88 36.46 -24.70
C LYS A 54 -0.43 37.80 -24.15
N SER A 55 -1.19 38.32 -23.20
CA SER A 55 -0.84 39.51 -22.43
C SER A 55 0.00 39.17 -21.20
N LYS A 56 1.01 39.99 -20.89
CA LYS A 56 1.79 39.97 -19.64
C LYS A 56 1.84 41.39 -19.05
N THR A 57 1.77 41.48 -17.73
CA THR A 57 1.93 42.76 -17.02
C THR A 57 3.41 43.02 -16.78
N VAL A 58 3.92 44.16 -17.26
CA VAL A 58 5.31 44.59 -17.07
C VAL A 58 5.31 45.93 -16.34
N ASP A 59 6.11 46.02 -15.28
CA ASP A 59 6.36 47.30 -14.59
C ASP A 59 7.34 48.12 -15.44
N VAL A 60 6.90 49.28 -15.95
CA VAL A 60 7.78 50.19 -16.71
C VAL A 60 8.12 51.38 -15.81
N GLU A 61 9.41 51.59 -15.52
CA GLU A 61 9.90 52.85 -14.97
C GLU A 61 10.16 53.81 -16.14
N GLU A 62 9.32 54.84 -16.31
CA GLU A 62 9.62 55.92 -17.25
C GLU A 62 10.80 56.76 -16.72
N SER A 63 11.94 56.69 -17.40
CA SER A 63 12.92 57.78 -17.39
C SER A 63 12.32 58.92 -18.19
N ALA A 64 12.09 60.07 -17.54
CA ALA A 64 11.58 61.28 -18.17
C ALA A 64 12.31 61.57 -19.49
N GLU A 65 11.56 61.58 -20.59
CA GLU A 65 12.06 62.00 -21.90
C GLU A 65 12.42 63.49 -21.86
N GLU A 66 13.55 63.81 -22.47
CA GLU A 66 14.08 65.17 -22.65
C GLU A 66 13.08 66.03 -23.44
N GLU A 67 12.45 67.02 -22.79
CA GLU A 67 11.74 68.09 -23.50
C GLU A 67 12.75 69.04 -24.19
N GLU A 68 12.55 69.22 -25.49
CA GLU A 68 13.31 70.09 -26.38
C GLU A 68 13.32 71.56 -25.91
N LYS A 69 14.52 72.14 -25.87
CA LYS A 69 14.77 73.59 -25.71
C LYS A 69 14.14 74.41 -26.84
N LYS A 70 13.38 75.46 -26.48
CA LYS A 70 13.23 76.70 -27.27
C LYS A 70 13.56 77.93 -26.42
N GLU A 71 14.29 78.87 -27.01
CA GLU A 71 14.98 80.01 -26.38
C GLU A 71 14.10 81.25 -26.10
N SER A 72 14.24 81.79 -24.86
CA SER A 72 14.41 83.23 -24.43
C SER A 72 13.29 84.28 -24.65
N PRO A 73 13.28 85.49 -23.99
CA PRO A 73 14.19 86.05 -22.95
C PRO A 73 13.54 86.77 -21.70
N VAL A 74 14.30 86.79 -20.58
CA VAL A 74 14.63 87.85 -19.57
C VAL A 74 13.53 88.73 -18.88
N GLU A 75 13.51 88.74 -17.53
CA GLU A 75 13.74 89.91 -16.63
C GLU A 75 13.70 89.54 -15.13
N ASP A 76 14.29 90.41 -14.30
CA ASP A 76 14.85 90.24 -12.95
C ASP A 76 13.86 90.22 -11.75
N GLU A 77 14.25 89.58 -10.63
CA GLU A 77 14.53 90.22 -9.31
C GLU A 77 14.43 89.27 -8.09
N GLU A 78 15.44 89.39 -7.23
CA GLU A 78 15.55 89.24 -5.77
C GLU A 78 14.85 88.09 -4.97
N GLY A 79 15.69 87.37 -4.19
CA GLY A 79 15.51 87.33 -2.73
C GLY A 79 15.25 85.98 -2.03
N LYS A 80 16.26 85.58 -1.23
CA LYS A 80 16.20 84.83 0.07
C LYS A 80 16.12 83.29 0.10
N VAL A 81 16.95 82.75 0.99
CA VAL A 81 17.20 81.34 1.35
C VAL A 81 16.34 80.95 2.56
N GLU A 82 15.72 79.77 2.55
CA GLU A 82 15.52 78.94 3.75
C GLU A 82 15.19 77.47 3.39
N GLU A 83 15.88 76.54 4.06
CA GLU A 83 15.80 75.09 3.93
C GLU A 83 14.53 74.50 4.57
N ALA A 84 13.87 73.50 3.94
CA ALA A 84 13.20 72.41 4.66
C ALA A 84 12.78 71.23 3.77
N SER A 85 13.19 70.02 4.20
CA SER A 85 12.64 68.68 3.93
C SER A 85 12.78 68.08 2.52
N GLN A 86 13.75 67.18 2.37
CA GLN A 86 13.78 66.15 1.31
C GLN A 86 12.72 65.06 1.59
N GLU A 87 11.53 65.19 0.99
CA GLU A 87 10.69 64.01 0.72
C GLU A 87 11.17 63.36 -0.59
N LYS A 88 11.66 62.11 -0.52
CA LYS A 88 11.91 61.31 -1.72
C LYS A 88 10.57 61.11 -2.45
N PRO A 89 10.44 61.49 -3.74
CA PRO A 89 9.21 61.26 -4.47
C PRO A 89 8.95 59.76 -4.58
N LYS A 90 7.75 59.32 -4.16
CA LYS A 90 7.24 57.97 -4.45
C LYS A 90 7.18 57.81 -5.97
N LYS A 91 8.14 57.09 -6.56
CA LYS A 91 8.08 56.64 -7.94
C LYS A 91 6.79 55.85 -8.14
N LYS A 92 5.90 56.37 -8.97
CA LYS A 92 4.66 55.70 -9.38
C LYS A 92 5.07 54.60 -10.37
N LYS A 93 4.97 53.33 -9.96
CA LYS A 93 5.12 52.21 -10.88
C LYS A 93 3.85 52.10 -11.70
N GLU A 94 3.91 52.39 -12.99
CA GLU A 94 2.81 52.08 -13.91
C GLU A 94 2.97 50.66 -14.44
N THR A 95 1.93 49.86 -14.24
CA THR A 95 1.80 48.52 -14.80
C THR A 95 1.27 48.64 -16.23
N LYS A 96 2.07 48.31 -17.24
CA LYS A 96 1.64 48.26 -18.64
C LYS A 96 1.39 46.82 -19.06
N THR A 97 0.27 46.56 -19.74
CA THR A 97 -0.06 45.24 -20.30
C THR A 97 0.54 45.15 -21.71
N VAL A 98 1.45 44.21 -21.93
CA VAL A 98 2.11 43.98 -23.22
C VAL A 98 1.63 42.65 -23.80
N TRP A 99 1.33 42.62 -25.09
CA TRP A 99 0.94 41.39 -25.80
C TRP A 99 2.11 40.87 -26.64
N ASP A 100 2.42 39.59 -26.51
CA ASP A 100 3.48 38.95 -27.30
C ASP A 100 3.18 37.47 -27.59
N TRP A 101 3.90 36.89 -28.55
CA TRP A 101 3.86 35.48 -28.91
C TRP A 101 4.68 34.66 -27.92
N GLU A 102 4.01 33.84 -27.12
CA GLU A 102 4.66 32.94 -26.17
C GLU A 102 4.75 31.52 -26.73
N LEU A 103 5.95 30.92 -26.69
CA LEU A 103 6.15 29.51 -27.05
C LEU A 103 5.49 28.61 -26.01
N VAL A 104 4.53 27.78 -26.43
CA VAL A 104 3.76 26.93 -25.51
C VAL A 104 4.27 25.49 -25.43
N ASN A 105 4.85 24.96 -26.50
CA ASN A 105 5.32 23.56 -26.59
C ASN A 105 6.86 23.45 -26.50
N ASP A 106 7.44 24.00 -25.44
CA ASP A 106 8.88 24.01 -25.19
C ASP A 106 9.48 22.63 -24.83
N THR A 107 8.64 21.64 -24.50
CA THR A 107 9.07 20.32 -24.04
C THR A 107 9.45 19.42 -25.22
N LYS A 108 10.74 19.10 -25.35
CA LYS A 108 11.25 18.23 -26.42
C LYS A 108 10.82 16.77 -26.22
N PRO A 109 10.37 16.05 -27.27
CA PRO A 109 10.04 14.62 -27.20
C PRO A 109 11.31 13.75 -27.08
N ILE A 110 11.81 13.60 -25.85
CA ILE A 110 13.09 12.94 -25.60
C ILE A 110 13.08 11.43 -25.96
N TRP A 111 11.92 10.77 -25.99
CA TRP A 111 11.81 9.36 -26.39
C TRP A 111 12.10 9.10 -27.87
N LEU A 112 12.16 10.14 -28.70
CA LEU A 112 12.51 10.01 -30.12
C LEU A 112 14.02 10.08 -30.35
N ARG A 113 14.78 10.66 -29.40
CA ARG A 113 16.23 10.79 -29.44
C ARG A 113 16.89 9.46 -29.03
N LYS A 114 18.16 9.28 -29.40
CA LYS A 114 18.93 8.13 -28.93
C LYS A 114 19.19 8.28 -27.44
N ALA A 115 18.98 7.21 -26.68
CA ALA A 115 19.12 7.24 -25.22
C ALA A 115 20.52 7.69 -24.73
N ALA A 116 21.57 7.44 -25.52
CA ALA A 116 22.94 7.82 -25.22
C ALA A 116 23.21 9.33 -25.35
N ASP A 117 22.38 10.05 -26.10
CA ASP A 117 22.53 11.49 -26.37
C ASP A 117 21.64 12.35 -25.43
N ILE A 118 21.08 11.74 -24.37
CA ILE A 118 20.15 12.39 -23.44
C ILE A 118 20.78 12.36 -22.06
N GLU A 119 20.92 13.53 -21.44
CA GLU A 119 21.46 13.63 -20.10
C GLU A 119 20.41 13.24 -19.04
N GLU A 120 20.88 12.78 -17.88
CA GLU A 120 20.01 12.47 -16.73
C GLU A 120 19.08 13.63 -16.39
N LYS A 121 19.58 14.87 -16.43
CA LYS A 121 18.81 16.08 -16.13
C LYS A 121 17.60 16.25 -17.06
N GLU A 122 17.76 15.94 -18.35
CA GLU A 122 16.68 16.02 -19.32
C GLU A 122 15.58 14.98 -19.05
N TYR A 123 15.94 13.77 -18.61
CA TYR A 123 14.94 12.77 -18.18
C TYR A 123 14.17 13.23 -16.95
N GLN A 124 14.84 13.87 -15.99
CA GLN A 124 14.21 14.36 -14.77
C GLN A 124 13.29 15.57 -15.05
N GLU A 125 13.70 16.50 -15.91
CA GLU A 125 12.85 17.60 -16.38
C GLU A 125 11.63 17.07 -17.13
N PHE A 126 11.83 16.08 -18.00
CA PHE A 126 10.73 15.41 -18.70
C PHE A 126 9.78 14.69 -17.74
N TYR A 127 10.28 13.98 -16.72
CA TYR A 127 9.44 13.36 -15.70
C TYR A 127 8.57 14.39 -14.98
N LYS A 128 9.16 15.51 -14.54
CA LYS A 128 8.43 16.57 -13.83
C LYS A 128 7.36 17.20 -14.73
N SER A 129 7.69 17.51 -15.98
CA SER A 129 6.72 18.08 -16.93
C SER A 129 5.60 17.10 -17.28
N LEU A 130 5.93 15.81 -17.43
CA LEU A 130 4.96 14.76 -17.77
C LEU A 130 3.95 14.54 -16.63
N THR A 131 4.46 14.51 -15.40
CA THR A 131 3.73 14.00 -14.22
C THR A 131 3.23 15.08 -13.28
N LYS A 132 3.64 16.34 -13.50
CA LYS A 132 3.39 17.49 -12.61
C LYS A 132 3.94 17.29 -11.19
N ASP A 133 4.90 16.39 -11.04
CA ASP A 133 5.60 16.13 -9.78
C ASP A 133 6.73 17.16 -9.61
N TYR A 134 6.94 17.62 -8.38
CA TYR A 134 8.05 18.52 -8.05
C TYR A 134 9.35 17.75 -7.78
N SER A 135 9.21 16.49 -7.35
CA SER A 135 10.32 15.59 -7.05
C SER A 135 10.86 14.93 -8.33
N SER A 136 12.09 14.44 -8.24
CA SER A 136 12.72 13.68 -9.33
C SER A 136 12.25 12.22 -9.29
N ALA A 137 12.30 11.54 -10.43
CA ALA A 137 12.07 10.09 -10.47
C ALA A 137 13.23 9.34 -9.81
N LEU A 138 12.91 8.27 -9.08
CA LEU A 138 13.91 7.37 -8.47
C LEU A 138 14.79 6.72 -9.55
N ALA A 139 14.13 6.25 -10.61
CA ALA A 139 14.75 5.57 -11.73
C ALA A 139 13.84 5.62 -12.97
N TYR A 140 14.44 5.37 -14.12
CA TYR A 140 13.72 5.28 -15.40
C TYR A 140 14.34 4.23 -16.32
N THR A 141 13.58 3.85 -17.35
CA THR A 141 14.07 3.07 -18.47
C THR A 141 13.55 3.66 -19.77
N HIS A 142 14.44 3.83 -20.74
CA HIS A 142 14.14 4.27 -22.10
C HIS A 142 14.45 3.12 -23.05
N PHE A 143 13.46 2.70 -23.83
CA PHE A 143 13.65 1.61 -24.79
C PHE A 143 12.75 1.77 -26.02
N GLN A 144 13.20 1.13 -27.09
CA GLN A 144 12.40 0.85 -28.27
C GLN A 144 12.07 -0.65 -28.30
N ALA A 145 10.83 -0.97 -28.61
CA ALA A 145 10.34 -2.32 -28.81
C ALA A 145 10.05 -2.54 -30.30
N GLU A 146 10.49 -3.66 -30.84
CA GLU A 146 10.27 -4.07 -32.23
C GLU A 146 9.55 -5.44 -32.29
N GLY A 147 9.15 -5.88 -33.49
CA GLY A 147 8.46 -7.16 -33.73
C GLY A 147 6.98 -6.97 -34.03
N GLU A 148 6.10 -7.72 -33.33
CA GLU A 148 4.64 -7.68 -33.53
C GLU A 148 4.00 -6.29 -33.32
N VAL A 149 4.62 -5.46 -32.49
CA VAL A 149 4.27 -4.06 -32.30
C VAL A 149 5.54 -3.26 -32.06
N SER A 150 5.69 -2.20 -32.84
CA SER A 150 6.76 -1.22 -32.75
C SER A 150 6.30 -0.01 -31.94
N PHE A 151 7.09 0.33 -30.91
CA PHE A 151 6.85 1.53 -30.11
C PHE A 151 8.12 1.97 -29.37
N LYS A 152 8.15 3.25 -29.00
CA LYS A 152 9.16 3.82 -28.11
C LYS A 152 8.50 4.17 -26.78
N SER A 153 9.23 3.99 -25.69
CA SER A 153 8.69 4.26 -24.36
C SER A 153 9.77 4.71 -23.40
N ILE A 154 9.38 5.62 -22.50
CA ILE A 154 10.12 5.94 -21.29
C ILE A 154 9.18 5.69 -20.11
N LEU A 155 9.64 4.86 -19.18
CA LEU A 155 8.94 4.52 -17.95
C LEU A 155 9.74 5.01 -16.75
N PHE A 156 9.06 5.53 -15.75
CA PHE A 156 9.60 6.14 -14.55
C PHE A 156 9.02 5.49 -13.30
N ILE A 157 9.88 5.37 -12.29
CA ILE A 157 9.49 5.01 -10.93
C ILE A 157 9.53 6.30 -10.10
N PRO A 158 8.38 6.78 -9.58
CA PRO A 158 8.37 7.93 -8.68
C PRO A 158 9.19 7.66 -7.41
N GLU A 159 9.83 8.69 -6.85
CA GLU A 159 10.61 8.55 -5.60
C GLU A 159 9.74 8.22 -4.38
N ARG A 160 8.49 8.67 -4.38
CA ARG A 160 7.52 8.39 -3.31
C ARG A 160 6.28 7.74 -3.86
N ALA A 161 5.72 6.78 -3.12
CA ALA A 161 4.45 6.20 -3.48
C ALA A 161 3.34 7.28 -3.44
N PRO A 162 2.42 7.32 -4.43
CA PRO A 162 1.30 8.24 -4.38
C PRO A 162 0.36 7.85 -3.23
N SER A 163 -0.24 8.84 -2.56
CA SER A 163 -1.05 8.61 -1.35
C SER A 163 -2.31 7.76 -1.59
N ASP A 164 -2.75 7.67 -2.84
CA ASP A 164 -3.90 6.90 -3.29
C ASP A 164 -3.53 5.53 -3.90
N LEU A 165 -2.25 5.11 -3.84
CA LEU A 165 -1.78 3.84 -4.43
C LEU A 165 -2.64 2.63 -4.06
N TYR A 166 -3.07 2.57 -2.80
CA TYR A 166 -3.85 1.47 -2.22
C TYR A 166 -5.36 1.73 -2.26
N ARG A 167 -5.81 2.91 -2.69
CA ARG A 167 -7.24 3.20 -2.82
C ARG A 167 -7.78 2.52 -4.07
N GLU A 168 -8.81 1.72 -3.88
CA GLU A 168 -9.59 1.14 -4.98
C GLU A 168 -10.62 2.18 -5.45
N SER A 169 -10.16 3.25 -6.10
CA SER A 169 -11.06 4.20 -6.76
C SER A 169 -11.57 3.60 -8.08
N MET A 170 -12.87 3.74 -8.35
CA MET A 170 -13.52 3.25 -9.58
C MET A 170 -13.02 3.93 -10.88
N LYS A 171 -12.17 4.95 -10.77
CA LYS A 171 -11.49 5.60 -11.89
C LYS A 171 -10.06 5.93 -11.46
N ARG A 172 -9.06 5.25 -12.02
CA ARG A 172 -7.66 5.66 -11.89
C ARG A 172 -7.28 6.34 -13.20
N ASN A 173 -6.80 7.58 -13.12
CA ASN A 173 -6.10 8.15 -14.26
C ASN A 173 -4.90 7.24 -14.59
N SER A 174 -4.71 6.91 -15.86
CA SER A 174 -3.59 6.07 -16.26
C SER A 174 -2.31 6.85 -16.08
N ASN A 175 -1.37 6.27 -15.36
CA ASN A 175 -0.04 6.84 -15.18
C ASN A 175 0.80 6.77 -16.48
N ILE A 176 0.29 6.12 -17.53
CA ILE A 176 0.94 6.00 -18.84
C ILE A 176 0.15 6.74 -19.91
N LYS A 177 0.77 7.74 -20.52
CA LYS A 177 0.19 8.48 -21.65
C LYS A 177 0.47 7.75 -22.97
N LEU A 178 -0.58 7.47 -23.72
CA LEU A 178 -0.51 6.85 -25.04
C LEU A 178 -0.44 7.91 -26.13
N TYR A 179 0.56 7.77 -26.99
CA TYR A 179 0.76 8.51 -28.23
C TYR A 179 0.72 7.55 -29.41
N VAL A 180 0.16 8.03 -30.51
CA VAL A 180 0.23 7.36 -31.80
C VAL A 180 0.79 8.34 -32.79
N ARG A 181 1.95 8.03 -33.37
CA ARG A 181 2.70 8.94 -34.24
C ARG A 181 2.86 10.32 -33.61
N ARG A 182 3.21 10.36 -32.32
CA ARG A 182 3.42 11.58 -31.50
C ARG A 182 2.15 12.38 -31.21
N VAL A 183 0.98 11.93 -31.65
CA VAL A 183 -0.30 12.55 -31.30
C VAL A 183 -0.81 11.94 -30.01
N PHE A 184 -1.13 12.77 -29.02
CA PHE A 184 -1.70 12.30 -27.76
C PHE A 184 -3.08 11.67 -28.01
N ILE A 185 -3.27 10.43 -27.55
CA ILE A 185 -4.53 9.69 -27.71
C ILE A 185 -5.29 9.62 -26.39
N SER A 186 -4.65 9.14 -25.33
CA SER A 186 -5.32 8.87 -24.06
C SER A 186 -4.34 8.73 -22.90
N ASP A 187 -4.77 9.19 -21.73
CA ASP A 187 -4.17 9.02 -20.40
C ASP A 187 -5.16 8.39 -19.40
N GLU A 188 -6.22 7.74 -19.88
CA GLU A 188 -7.19 7.03 -19.01
C GLU A 188 -7.18 5.52 -19.29
N PHE A 189 -6.14 5.05 -19.98
CA PHE A 189 -6.03 3.65 -20.38
C PHE A 189 -5.36 2.81 -19.28
N GLU A 190 -6.15 2.17 -18.43
CA GLU A 190 -5.66 1.41 -17.26
C GLU A 190 -4.95 0.09 -17.63
N ASP A 191 -5.16 -0.43 -18.84
CA ASP A 191 -4.68 -1.77 -19.24
C ASP A 191 -3.18 -1.87 -19.59
N PHE A 192 -2.42 -0.76 -19.59
CA PHE A 192 -0.98 -0.79 -19.89
C PHE A 192 -0.14 -1.43 -18.79
N MET A 193 -0.60 -1.41 -17.54
CA MET A 193 0.10 -1.98 -16.40
C MET A 193 -0.84 -2.85 -15.56
N PRO A 194 -0.35 -3.95 -14.98
CA PRO A 194 -1.08 -4.66 -13.94
C PRO A 194 -1.24 -3.78 -12.69
N LYS A 195 -2.25 -4.07 -11.86
CA LYS A 195 -2.55 -3.31 -10.63
C LYS A 195 -1.31 -3.10 -9.75
N TYR A 196 -0.49 -4.13 -9.58
CA TYR A 196 0.73 -4.06 -8.77
C TYR A 196 1.86 -3.16 -9.33
N LEU A 197 1.78 -2.73 -10.60
CA LEU A 197 2.68 -1.74 -11.22
C LEU A 197 1.96 -0.46 -11.61
N SER A 198 0.77 -0.20 -11.06
CA SER A 198 -0.01 0.99 -11.40
C SER A 198 0.74 2.29 -11.12
N PHE A 199 1.68 2.31 -10.16
CA PHE A 199 2.50 3.47 -9.81
C PHE A 199 3.51 3.90 -10.89
N ILE A 200 3.76 3.07 -11.91
CA ILE A 200 4.71 3.39 -12.98
C ILE A 200 4.15 4.50 -13.84
N LYS A 201 4.90 5.60 -13.95
CA LYS A 201 4.56 6.74 -14.80
C LYS A 201 5.31 6.68 -16.13
N GLY A 202 4.74 7.17 -17.21
CA GLY A 202 5.50 7.19 -18.47
C GLY A 202 4.69 7.50 -19.71
N ILE A 203 5.31 7.21 -20.85
CA ILE A 203 4.71 7.39 -22.17
C ILE A 203 4.95 6.15 -23.03
N VAL A 204 4.02 5.90 -23.95
CA VAL A 204 4.15 4.92 -25.02
C VAL A 204 3.80 5.61 -26.32
N ASP A 205 4.71 5.62 -27.30
CA ASP A 205 4.48 6.18 -28.63
C ASP A 205 4.63 5.08 -29.67
N SER A 206 3.52 4.71 -30.33
CA SER A 206 3.48 3.63 -31.32
C SER A 206 3.07 4.13 -32.69
N ASP A 207 3.80 3.70 -33.72
CA ASP A 207 3.48 4.02 -35.12
C ASP A 207 2.49 3.02 -35.75
N ASP A 208 2.31 1.85 -35.10
CA ASP A 208 1.54 0.70 -35.60
C ASP A 208 0.09 0.66 -35.08
N LEU A 209 -0.23 1.46 -34.07
CA LEU A 209 -1.61 1.58 -33.59
C LEU A 209 -2.43 2.48 -34.53
N PRO A 210 -3.72 2.17 -34.76
CA PRO A 210 -4.57 3.04 -35.56
C PRO A 210 -4.78 4.40 -34.85
N LEU A 211 -4.83 5.49 -35.62
CA LEU A 211 -5.10 6.85 -35.10
C LEU A 211 -6.59 7.07 -34.77
N ASN A 212 -7.49 6.46 -35.54
CA ASN A 212 -8.94 6.69 -35.49
C ASN A 212 -9.69 5.69 -34.60
N VAL A 213 -9.17 5.39 -33.41
CA VAL A 213 -9.78 4.42 -32.50
C VAL A 213 -10.32 5.10 -31.25
N SER A 214 -11.59 4.79 -30.93
CA SER A 214 -12.16 5.13 -29.62
C SER A 214 -11.40 4.39 -28.50
N ARG A 215 -11.49 4.90 -27.28
CA ARG A 215 -10.91 4.28 -26.07
C ARG A 215 -11.37 2.82 -25.92
N GLU A 216 -12.64 2.55 -26.21
CA GLU A 216 -13.24 1.20 -26.20
C GLU A 216 -12.61 0.28 -27.25
N THR A 217 -12.35 0.79 -28.46
CA THR A 217 -11.74 -0.01 -29.53
C THR A 217 -10.27 -0.32 -29.25
N LEU A 218 -9.56 0.59 -28.55
CA LEU A 218 -8.19 0.34 -28.09
C LEU A 218 -8.13 -0.75 -27.03
N GLN A 219 -9.07 -0.78 -26.07
CA GLN A 219 -9.08 -1.80 -25.00
C GLN A 219 -9.18 -3.23 -25.55
N GLN A 220 -9.94 -3.42 -26.62
CA GLN A 220 -10.12 -4.73 -27.25
C GLN A 220 -8.97 -5.11 -28.20
N ASN A 221 -8.03 -4.19 -28.45
CA ASN A 221 -6.95 -4.42 -29.40
C ASN A 221 -5.90 -5.39 -28.82
N LYS A 222 -5.63 -6.48 -29.56
CA LYS A 222 -4.64 -7.50 -29.18
C LYS A 222 -3.23 -6.92 -29.01
N LEU A 223 -2.88 -5.88 -29.77
CA LEU A 223 -1.55 -5.24 -29.70
C LEU A 223 -1.29 -4.60 -28.33
N ILE A 224 -2.32 -4.09 -27.64
CA ILE A 224 -2.18 -3.54 -26.29
C ILE A 224 -1.66 -4.60 -25.32
N LYS A 225 -2.18 -5.84 -25.40
CA LYS A 225 -1.73 -6.94 -24.52
C LYS A 225 -0.24 -7.24 -24.74
N VAL A 226 0.24 -7.12 -25.97
CA VAL A 226 1.65 -7.28 -26.33
C VAL A 226 2.48 -6.13 -25.77
N ILE A 227 2.02 -4.88 -25.93
CA ILE A 227 2.65 -3.70 -25.32
C ILE A 227 2.78 -3.90 -23.81
N ARG A 228 1.68 -4.17 -23.10
CA ARG A 228 1.65 -4.43 -21.64
C ARG A 228 2.71 -5.44 -21.23
N LYS A 229 2.80 -6.61 -21.89
CA LYS A 229 3.81 -7.63 -21.59
C LYS A 229 5.24 -7.10 -21.72
N LYS A 230 5.52 -6.32 -22.77
CA LYS A 230 6.85 -5.70 -22.98
C LYS A 230 7.13 -4.62 -21.92
N LEU A 231 6.16 -3.79 -21.56
CA LEU A 231 6.32 -2.77 -20.51
C LEU A 231 6.63 -3.41 -19.15
N VAL A 232 5.81 -4.37 -18.71
CA VAL A 232 6.02 -5.12 -17.46
C VAL A 232 7.40 -5.76 -17.45
N ARG A 233 7.83 -6.36 -18.56
CA ARG A 233 9.16 -6.95 -18.65
C ARG A 233 10.26 -5.93 -18.42
N LYS A 234 10.18 -4.75 -19.05
CA LYS A 234 11.17 -3.68 -18.92
C LYS A 234 11.18 -3.06 -17.53
N VAL A 235 10.03 -2.90 -16.88
CA VAL A 235 9.97 -2.44 -15.48
C VAL A 235 10.66 -3.43 -14.54
N LEU A 236 10.35 -4.72 -14.65
CA LEU A 236 10.98 -5.73 -13.80
C LEU A 236 12.49 -5.86 -14.06
N ASP A 237 12.94 -5.64 -15.31
CA ASP A 237 14.38 -5.59 -15.63
C ASP A 237 15.05 -4.34 -15.05
N LEU A 238 14.35 -3.19 -15.03
CA LEU A 238 14.81 -1.97 -14.35
C LEU A 238 14.97 -2.20 -12.86
N LEU A 239 13.94 -2.76 -12.18
CA LEU A 239 13.98 -3.05 -10.75
C LEU A 239 15.13 -3.98 -10.37
N LYS A 240 15.39 -5.02 -11.17
CA LYS A 240 16.51 -5.94 -10.95
C LYS A 240 17.88 -5.25 -11.03
N LYS A 241 18.00 -4.19 -11.83
CA LYS A 241 19.26 -3.46 -12.08
C LYS A 241 19.46 -2.27 -11.15
N LEU A 242 18.52 -1.97 -10.26
CA LEU A 242 18.68 -0.85 -9.34
C LEU A 242 19.90 -1.07 -8.44
N PRO A 243 20.77 -0.05 -8.26
CA PRO A 243 21.80 -0.07 -7.24
C PRO A 243 21.18 -0.27 -5.84
N LYS A 244 21.92 -0.88 -4.92
CA LYS A 244 21.45 -1.23 -3.57
C LYS A 244 20.73 -0.07 -2.87
N GLU A 245 21.34 1.12 -2.84
CA GLU A 245 20.77 2.31 -2.20
C GLU A 245 19.43 2.76 -2.81
N LYS A 246 19.32 2.72 -4.16
CA LYS A 246 18.05 3.03 -4.85
C LYS A 246 17.01 1.95 -4.63
N PHE A 247 17.44 0.69 -4.57
CA PHE A 247 16.56 -0.44 -4.31
C PHE A 247 15.98 -0.39 -2.90
N GLU A 248 16.76 0.01 -1.89
CA GLU A 248 16.27 0.19 -0.52
C GLU A 248 15.21 1.28 -0.42
N LYS A 249 15.44 2.43 -1.09
CA LYS A 249 14.41 3.49 -1.23
C LYS A 249 13.15 2.97 -1.93
N PHE A 250 13.32 2.24 -3.04
CA PHE A 250 12.21 1.61 -3.76
C PHE A 250 11.42 0.66 -2.86
N TRP A 251 12.12 -0.22 -2.12
CA TRP A 251 11.50 -1.24 -1.29
C TRP A 251 10.69 -0.63 -0.15
N LYS A 252 11.18 0.46 0.45
CA LYS A 252 10.47 1.20 1.48
C LYS A 252 9.09 1.69 1.01
N GLU A 253 9.00 2.17 -0.23
CA GLU A 253 7.77 2.76 -0.78
C GLU A 253 6.84 1.72 -1.42
N TYR A 254 7.40 0.70 -2.09
CA TYR A 254 6.66 -0.17 -3.02
C TYR A 254 6.72 -1.66 -2.68
N SER A 255 7.30 -2.07 -1.54
CA SER A 255 7.39 -3.49 -1.14
C SER A 255 6.03 -4.20 -1.14
N THR A 256 5.00 -3.57 -0.59
CA THR A 256 3.64 -4.13 -0.51
C THR A 256 3.08 -4.49 -1.89
N VAL A 257 3.16 -3.57 -2.86
CA VAL A 257 2.65 -3.85 -4.21
C VAL A 257 3.48 -4.91 -4.92
N ILE A 258 4.79 -4.97 -4.72
CA ILE A 258 5.61 -6.06 -5.28
C ILE A 258 5.22 -7.42 -4.68
N LYS A 259 4.98 -7.48 -3.37
CA LYS A 259 4.48 -8.69 -2.68
C LYS A 259 3.09 -9.08 -3.20
N MET A 260 2.21 -8.12 -3.52
CA MET A 260 0.93 -8.38 -4.17
C MET A 260 1.09 -8.99 -5.57
N GLY A 261 2.02 -8.43 -6.36
CA GLY A 261 2.32 -8.93 -7.70
C GLY A 261 2.70 -10.42 -7.74
N VAL A 262 3.30 -10.96 -6.67
CA VAL A 262 3.69 -12.38 -6.59
C VAL A 262 2.49 -13.31 -6.70
N PHE A 263 1.36 -12.95 -6.10
CA PHE A 263 0.14 -13.75 -6.17
C PHE A 263 -0.81 -13.32 -7.30
N GLU A 264 -0.79 -12.04 -7.70
CA GLU A 264 -1.61 -11.53 -8.81
C GLU A 264 -1.07 -11.89 -10.22
N ASP A 265 0.25 -12.05 -10.39
CA ASP A 265 0.88 -12.33 -11.69
C ASP A 265 1.72 -13.61 -11.66
N PRO A 266 1.08 -14.79 -11.84
CA PRO A 266 1.77 -16.07 -11.93
C PRO A 266 2.84 -16.10 -13.05
N GLY A 267 2.63 -15.37 -14.14
CA GLY A 267 3.54 -15.33 -15.29
C GLY A 267 4.87 -14.63 -14.99
N ASN A 268 4.89 -13.68 -14.06
CA ASN A 268 6.11 -13.00 -13.61
C ASN A 268 6.54 -13.37 -12.19
N ARG A 269 5.85 -14.29 -11.50
CA ARG A 269 6.12 -14.68 -10.11
C ARG A 269 7.58 -14.99 -9.82
N GLN A 270 8.26 -15.74 -10.69
CA GLN A 270 9.68 -16.09 -10.51
C GLN A 270 10.62 -14.88 -10.63
N ARG A 271 10.25 -13.86 -11.41
CA ARG A 271 11.04 -12.61 -11.51
C ARG A 271 10.77 -11.72 -10.31
N LEU A 272 9.52 -11.65 -9.85
CA LEU A 272 9.11 -10.91 -8.67
C LEU A 272 9.72 -11.49 -7.39
N SER A 273 9.80 -12.81 -7.26
CA SER A 273 10.37 -13.46 -6.07
C SER A 273 11.82 -13.07 -5.81
N LYS A 274 12.59 -12.78 -6.87
CA LYS A 274 13.99 -12.31 -6.77
C LYS A 274 14.11 -10.87 -6.24
N LEU A 275 13.03 -10.09 -6.30
CA LEU A 275 12.96 -8.75 -5.74
C LEU A 275 12.57 -8.75 -4.27
N LEU A 276 12.05 -9.85 -3.73
CA LEU A 276 11.58 -9.89 -2.35
C LEU A 276 12.70 -9.64 -1.36
N ARG A 277 12.40 -8.88 -0.31
CA ARG A 277 13.26 -8.68 0.85
C ARG A 277 12.46 -8.88 2.13
N PHE A 278 13.05 -9.59 3.08
CA PHE A 278 12.43 -9.90 4.37
C PHE A 278 13.40 -9.63 5.51
N GLN A 279 12.87 -9.43 6.71
CA GLN A 279 13.68 -9.49 7.91
C GLN A 279 14.11 -10.94 8.16
N SER A 280 15.21 -11.13 8.89
CA SER A 280 15.74 -12.45 9.18
C SER A 280 16.40 -12.49 10.55
N SER A 281 16.49 -13.69 11.13
CA SER A 281 17.28 -13.95 12.33
C SER A 281 18.79 -13.70 12.16
N ASN A 282 19.27 -13.58 10.92
CA ASN A 282 20.69 -13.36 10.62
C ASN A 282 21.16 -11.91 10.91
N HIS A 283 20.26 -10.92 10.94
CA HIS A 283 20.61 -9.52 11.27
C HIS A 283 19.52 -8.81 12.08
N PRO A 284 19.86 -7.97 13.08
CA PRO A 284 18.88 -7.27 13.93
C PRO A 284 17.91 -6.32 13.22
N SER A 285 18.27 -5.82 12.04
CA SER A 285 17.47 -4.80 11.33
C SER A 285 17.44 -4.98 9.82
N ASP A 286 18.45 -5.64 9.25
CA ASP A 286 18.69 -5.55 7.81
C ASP A 286 17.79 -6.55 7.11
N LEU A 287 17.29 -6.12 5.95
CA LEU A 287 16.52 -6.98 5.09
C LEU A 287 17.47 -7.84 4.26
N THR A 288 17.05 -9.07 3.97
CA THR A 288 17.77 -9.99 3.10
C THR A 288 16.88 -10.47 1.96
N SER A 289 17.50 -10.77 0.82
CA SER A 289 16.83 -11.42 -0.29
C SER A 289 16.71 -12.93 -0.09
N LEU A 290 15.81 -13.56 -0.84
CA LEU A 290 15.71 -15.03 -0.87
C LEU A 290 17.00 -15.69 -1.40
N ALA A 291 17.68 -15.06 -2.37
CA ALA A 291 18.95 -15.56 -2.89
C ALA A 291 20.05 -15.54 -1.83
N GLU A 292 20.19 -14.43 -1.12
CA GLU A 292 21.13 -14.28 -0.01
C GLU A 292 20.84 -15.28 1.13
N TYR A 293 19.56 -15.55 1.44
CA TYR A 293 19.19 -16.61 2.39
C TYR A 293 19.70 -17.97 1.89
N VAL A 294 19.42 -18.31 0.62
CA VAL A 294 19.84 -19.58 0.02
C VAL A 294 21.36 -19.76 0.01
N GLU A 295 22.12 -18.69 -0.25
CA GLU A 295 23.58 -18.70 -0.18
C GLU A 295 24.11 -19.02 1.23
N ARG A 296 23.37 -18.64 2.29
CA ARG A 296 23.72 -18.95 3.68
C ARG A 296 23.14 -20.26 4.20
N MET A 297 22.29 -20.94 3.42
CA MET A 297 21.74 -22.24 3.81
C MET A 297 22.87 -23.26 3.95
N SER A 298 22.83 -24.05 5.03
CA SER A 298 23.70 -25.23 5.13
C SER A 298 23.38 -26.24 4.01
N GLU A 299 24.36 -27.03 3.59
CA GLU A 299 24.19 -28.06 2.55
C GLU A 299 23.05 -29.05 2.85
N ARG A 300 22.82 -29.31 4.14
CA ARG A 300 21.80 -30.25 4.64
C ARG A 300 20.41 -29.62 4.71
N GLN A 301 20.29 -28.30 4.61
CA GLN A 301 19.02 -27.61 4.68
C GLN A 301 18.29 -27.69 3.32
N LYS A 302 17.09 -28.28 3.34
CA LYS A 302 16.28 -28.54 2.13
C LYS A 302 15.18 -27.50 1.91
N VAL A 303 14.84 -26.72 2.93
CA VAL A 303 13.71 -25.77 2.91
C VAL A 303 14.12 -24.42 3.48
N ILE A 304 13.41 -23.37 3.06
CA ILE A 304 13.52 -22.01 3.61
C ILE A 304 12.54 -21.89 4.77
N TYR A 305 13.05 -21.64 5.97
CA TYR A 305 12.22 -21.50 7.17
C TYR A 305 11.74 -20.06 7.34
N TYR A 306 10.47 -19.89 7.70
CA TYR A 306 9.90 -18.59 7.96
C TYR A 306 8.87 -18.61 9.09
N MET A 307 8.70 -17.47 9.76
CA MET A 307 7.69 -17.21 10.78
C MET A 307 6.94 -15.91 10.44
N ALA A 308 5.60 -15.95 10.53
CA ALA A 308 4.74 -14.80 10.32
C ALA A 308 4.11 -14.32 11.63
N GLY A 309 4.04 -13.00 11.85
CA GLY A 309 3.47 -12.39 13.05
C GLY A 309 3.14 -10.90 12.84
N THR A 310 2.75 -10.20 13.91
CA THR A 310 2.44 -8.76 13.87
C THR A 310 3.67 -7.86 13.92
N SER A 311 4.78 -8.38 14.46
CA SER A 311 5.97 -7.57 14.72
C SER A 311 7.20 -8.44 14.79
N ARG A 312 8.36 -7.82 14.59
CA ARG A 312 9.66 -8.49 14.72
C ARG A 312 9.83 -9.12 16.10
N LYS A 313 9.50 -8.37 17.16
CA LYS A 313 9.63 -8.81 18.56
C LYS A 313 8.80 -10.06 18.85
N GLU A 314 7.60 -10.15 18.30
CA GLU A 314 6.74 -11.32 18.45
C GLU A 314 7.38 -12.55 17.79
N VAL A 315 7.79 -12.45 16.52
CA VAL A 315 8.28 -13.60 15.76
C VAL A 315 9.65 -14.07 16.23
N GLU A 316 10.55 -13.17 16.65
CA GLU A 316 11.88 -13.53 17.14
C GLU A 316 11.85 -14.17 18.54
N SER A 317 10.84 -13.83 19.35
CA SER A 317 10.63 -14.41 20.68
C SER A 317 9.64 -15.58 20.68
N SER A 318 9.20 -16.01 19.50
CA SER A 318 8.22 -17.08 19.34
C SER A 318 8.75 -18.44 19.79
N PRO A 319 7.94 -19.30 20.43
CA PRO A 319 8.34 -20.67 20.75
C PRO A 319 8.77 -21.48 19.50
N PHE A 320 8.25 -21.14 18.32
CA PHE A 320 8.48 -21.89 17.09
C PHE A 320 9.90 -21.77 16.51
N VAL A 321 10.60 -20.68 16.81
CA VAL A 321 11.94 -20.41 16.27
C VAL A 321 13.06 -20.93 17.16
N GLU A 322 12.77 -21.23 18.43
CA GLU A 322 13.77 -21.46 19.46
C GLU A 322 14.86 -22.49 19.09
N ARG A 323 14.48 -23.71 18.69
CA ARG A 323 15.46 -24.75 18.38
C ARG A 323 16.15 -24.52 17.03
N LEU A 324 15.48 -23.90 16.07
CA LEU A 324 16.09 -23.51 14.79
C LEU A 324 17.23 -22.53 15.04
N LEU A 325 16.97 -21.46 15.80
CA LEU A 325 17.97 -20.47 16.18
C LEU A 325 19.10 -21.09 17.02
N LYS A 326 18.77 -21.97 17.98
CA LYS A 326 19.78 -22.70 18.76
C LYS A 326 20.69 -23.59 17.90
N LYS A 327 20.19 -24.09 16.77
CA LYS A 327 20.97 -24.86 15.78
C LYS A 327 21.67 -23.97 14.74
N GLY A 328 21.56 -22.65 14.83
CA GLY A 328 22.12 -21.72 13.84
C GLY A 328 21.40 -21.75 12.49
N ILE A 329 20.14 -22.21 12.45
CA ILE A 329 19.33 -22.23 11.23
C ILE A 329 18.61 -20.89 11.12
N GLU A 330 18.83 -20.20 9.99
CA GLU A 330 18.23 -18.90 9.70
C GLU A 330 16.70 -19.02 9.52
N VAL A 331 15.94 -18.08 10.08
CA VAL A 331 14.49 -17.97 9.92
C VAL A 331 14.13 -16.60 9.38
N LEU A 332 13.36 -16.56 8.28
CA LEU A 332 12.78 -15.33 7.76
C LEU A 332 11.63 -14.86 8.65
N TYR A 333 11.57 -13.56 8.90
CA TYR A 333 10.56 -12.89 9.71
C TYR A 333 9.64 -12.06 8.83
N LEU A 334 8.37 -12.47 8.81
CA LEU A 334 7.30 -11.90 8.00
C LEU A 334 6.39 -11.12 8.95
N VAL A 335 6.39 -9.80 8.81
CA VAL A 335 5.75 -8.90 9.78
C VAL A 335 4.71 -8.01 9.13
N ASP A 336 4.68 -7.95 7.80
CA ASP A 336 3.65 -7.22 7.08
C ASP A 336 2.44 -8.15 6.81
N PRO A 337 1.20 -7.65 6.88
CA PRO A 337 0.00 -8.44 6.60
C PRO A 337 0.01 -9.19 5.27
N VAL A 338 0.61 -8.59 4.23
CA VAL A 338 0.70 -9.17 2.88
C VAL A 338 1.72 -10.32 2.78
N ASP A 339 2.64 -10.44 3.74
CA ASP A 339 3.77 -11.38 3.65
C ASP A 339 3.31 -12.83 3.60
N GLU A 340 2.37 -13.23 4.46
CA GLU A 340 1.95 -14.63 4.52
C GLU A 340 1.15 -15.03 3.27
N TYR A 341 0.35 -14.12 2.71
CA TYR A 341 -0.31 -14.32 1.41
C TYR A 341 0.71 -14.46 0.27
N CYS A 342 1.73 -13.60 0.25
CA CYS A 342 2.82 -13.64 -0.71
C CYS A 342 3.55 -15.00 -0.67
N MET A 343 3.92 -15.45 0.53
CA MET A 343 4.67 -16.69 0.73
C MET A 343 3.84 -17.94 0.45
N ASN A 344 2.55 -17.96 0.80
CA ASN A 344 1.66 -19.06 0.44
C ASN A 344 1.46 -19.20 -1.09
N SER A 345 1.67 -18.12 -1.84
CA SER A 345 1.55 -18.11 -3.30
C SER A 345 2.85 -18.48 -4.02
N LEU A 346 3.94 -18.69 -3.28
CA LEU A 346 5.24 -19.10 -3.77
C LEU A 346 5.48 -20.58 -3.45
N PRO A 347 5.42 -21.49 -4.45
CA PRO A 347 5.67 -22.90 -4.21
C PRO A 347 7.10 -23.19 -3.74
N GLU A 348 8.07 -22.53 -4.38
CA GLU A 348 9.50 -22.69 -4.12
C GLU A 348 10.31 -21.51 -4.66
N PHE A 349 11.55 -21.41 -4.22
CA PHE A 349 12.57 -20.49 -4.73
C PHE A 349 13.89 -21.24 -4.90
N ASP A 350 14.49 -21.20 -6.08
CA ASP A 350 15.71 -21.94 -6.44
C ASP A 350 15.68 -23.42 -6.00
N ASN A 351 14.57 -24.10 -6.29
CA ASN A 351 14.26 -25.50 -5.93
C ASN A 351 14.19 -25.78 -4.41
N LYS A 352 14.08 -24.74 -3.57
CA LYS A 352 13.85 -24.85 -2.14
C LYS A 352 12.41 -24.49 -1.81
N LYS A 353 11.69 -25.42 -1.20
CA LYS A 353 10.33 -25.18 -0.68
C LYS A 353 10.39 -24.29 0.56
N PHE A 354 9.26 -23.67 0.89
CA PHE A 354 9.10 -22.90 2.12
C PHE A 354 8.45 -23.73 3.23
N GLN A 355 8.87 -23.53 4.47
CA GLN A 355 8.28 -24.15 5.65
C GLN A 355 7.95 -23.08 6.69
N ASN A 356 6.65 -22.91 6.96
CA ASN A 356 6.19 -22.11 8.09
C ASN A 356 6.52 -22.85 9.39
N VAL A 357 7.29 -22.23 10.28
CA VAL A 357 7.70 -22.84 11.55
C VAL A 357 6.57 -22.93 12.58
N ALA A 358 5.41 -22.29 12.33
CA ALA A 358 4.19 -22.44 13.14
C ALA A 358 3.28 -23.59 12.65
N LYS A 359 3.66 -24.29 11.57
CA LYS A 359 2.90 -25.42 11.01
C LYS A 359 3.60 -26.77 11.24
N GLU A 360 2.86 -27.85 11.05
CA GLU A 360 3.39 -29.20 10.90
C GLU A 360 4.32 -29.29 9.68
N GLY A 361 5.16 -30.33 9.65
CA GLY A 361 6.13 -30.57 8.57
C GLY A 361 7.56 -30.11 8.88
N LEU A 362 7.80 -29.50 10.05
CA LEU A 362 9.15 -29.19 10.50
C LEU A 362 9.95 -30.49 10.71
N SER A 363 10.95 -30.70 9.85
CA SER A 363 11.88 -31.82 9.94
C SER A 363 13.29 -31.29 10.10
N LEU A 364 13.85 -31.47 11.29
CA LEU A 364 15.25 -31.16 11.56
C LEU A 364 16.09 -32.42 11.38
N GLU A 365 17.24 -32.32 10.72
CA GLU A 365 18.18 -33.43 10.73
C GLU A 365 18.71 -33.68 12.15
N MET A 366 18.76 -34.97 12.51
CA MET A 366 19.13 -35.45 13.83
C MET A 366 20.05 -36.67 13.69
N SER A 367 21.02 -36.78 14.59
CA SER A 367 21.86 -37.98 14.68
C SER A 367 21.03 -39.19 15.11
N GLU A 368 21.48 -40.42 14.80
CA GLU A 368 20.81 -41.65 15.24
C GLU A 368 20.63 -41.70 16.76
N LYS A 369 21.64 -41.26 17.53
CA LYS A 369 21.53 -41.14 18.99
C LYS A 369 20.41 -40.19 19.43
N SER A 370 20.24 -39.08 18.72
CA SER A 370 19.16 -38.13 19.02
C SER A 370 17.79 -38.65 18.62
N LYS A 371 17.69 -39.43 17.53
CA LYS A 371 16.45 -40.11 17.14
C LYS A 371 16.03 -41.16 18.17
N GLN A 372 16.97 -42.00 18.61
CA GLN A 372 16.72 -43.01 19.64
C GLN A 372 16.23 -42.35 20.94
N ARG A 373 16.90 -41.28 21.38
CA ARG A 373 16.48 -40.54 22.58
C ARG A 373 15.06 -39.96 22.47
N ILE A 374 14.64 -39.53 21.29
CA ILE A 374 13.26 -39.06 21.08
C ILE A 374 12.30 -40.24 21.20
N ALA A 375 12.59 -41.38 20.56
CA ALA A 375 11.74 -42.57 20.64
C ALA A 375 11.59 -43.06 22.10
N ASP A 376 12.67 -43.06 22.87
CA ASP A 376 12.63 -43.42 24.30
C ASP A 376 11.74 -42.45 25.09
N LEU A 377 11.83 -41.14 24.81
CA LEU A 377 10.98 -40.13 25.42
C LEU A 377 9.52 -40.25 24.99
N GLU A 378 9.24 -40.57 23.73
CA GLU A 378 7.87 -40.77 23.24
C GLU A 378 7.19 -41.94 23.96
N ASN A 379 7.94 -43.03 24.21
CA ASN A 379 7.47 -44.14 25.03
C ASN A 379 7.23 -43.71 26.49
N ASP A 380 8.19 -43.01 27.08
CA ASP A 380 8.13 -42.53 28.47
C ASP A 380 6.97 -41.55 28.72
N PHE A 381 6.63 -40.71 27.73
CA PHE A 381 5.53 -39.73 27.79
C PHE A 381 4.20 -40.25 27.23
N SER A 382 4.13 -41.50 26.75
CA SER A 382 2.95 -42.02 26.04
C SER A 382 1.64 -41.86 26.83
N GLU A 383 1.63 -42.19 28.12
CA GLU A 383 0.45 -42.03 28.98
C GLU A 383 0.09 -40.56 29.23
N THR A 384 1.09 -39.68 29.40
CA THR A 384 0.85 -38.24 29.55
C THR A 384 0.27 -37.63 28.27
N LEU A 385 0.73 -38.05 27.09
CA LEU A 385 0.23 -37.58 25.81
C LEU A 385 -1.23 -38.02 25.57
N LYS A 386 -1.57 -39.28 25.91
CA LYS A 386 -2.96 -39.76 25.87
C LYS A 386 -3.84 -38.96 26.82
N TRP A 387 -3.42 -38.81 28.08
CA TRP A 387 -4.16 -38.04 29.08
C TRP A 387 -4.40 -36.59 28.65
N LEU A 388 -3.40 -35.92 28.07
CA LEU A 388 -3.56 -34.57 27.54
C LEU A 388 -4.65 -34.50 26.46
N LYS A 389 -4.70 -35.49 25.55
CA LYS A 389 -5.64 -35.53 24.43
C LYS A 389 -7.05 -35.99 24.82
N GLU A 390 -7.15 -37.02 25.65
CA GLU A 390 -8.41 -37.73 25.93
C GLU A 390 -9.13 -37.16 27.14
N ASP A 391 -8.39 -36.64 28.12
CA ASP A 391 -8.93 -36.14 29.40
C ASP A 391 -8.78 -34.62 29.53
N ALA A 392 -7.54 -34.12 29.62
CA ALA A 392 -7.29 -32.75 30.07
C ALA A 392 -7.73 -31.68 29.05
N LEU A 393 -7.42 -31.92 27.78
CA LEU A 393 -7.68 -31.02 26.64
C LEU A 393 -8.60 -31.67 25.61
N LYS A 394 -9.49 -32.55 26.08
CA LYS A 394 -10.54 -33.15 25.26
C LYS A 394 -11.28 -32.05 24.48
N ASP A 395 -11.48 -32.31 23.20
CA ASP A 395 -12.11 -31.38 22.25
C ASP A 395 -11.42 -30.03 21.99
N LYS A 396 -10.29 -29.74 22.64
CA LYS A 396 -9.50 -28.53 22.40
C LYS A 396 -8.38 -28.75 21.38
N ILE A 397 -7.75 -29.93 21.38
CA ILE A 397 -6.58 -30.23 20.56
C ILE A 397 -6.81 -31.40 19.59
N GLU A 398 -6.07 -31.44 18.49
CA GLU A 398 -6.12 -32.55 17.52
C GLU A 398 -5.35 -33.75 18.06
N LYS A 399 -4.11 -33.54 18.48
CA LYS A 399 -3.24 -34.53 19.13
C LYS A 399 -2.22 -33.82 20.03
N ALA A 400 -1.70 -34.54 21.02
CA ALA A 400 -0.56 -34.11 21.82
C ALA A 400 0.70 -34.88 21.38
N ILE A 401 1.81 -34.19 21.15
CA ILE A 401 3.09 -34.82 20.75
C ILE A 401 4.28 -34.17 21.43
N LEU A 402 5.43 -34.85 21.44
CA LEU A 402 6.68 -34.25 21.87
C LEU A 402 7.23 -33.29 20.81
N SER A 403 7.64 -32.11 21.24
CA SER A 403 8.13 -31.08 20.34
C SER A 403 9.56 -31.31 19.86
N GLN A 404 9.74 -31.13 18.56
CA GLN A 404 11.06 -31.01 17.95
C GLN A 404 11.54 -29.56 17.82
N ARG A 405 10.72 -28.54 18.13
CA ARG A 405 11.05 -27.12 17.92
C ARG A 405 11.29 -26.30 19.20
N LEU A 406 10.73 -26.76 20.33
CA LEU A 406 10.85 -26.06 21.62
C LEU A 406 12.22 -26.28 22.28
N THR A 407 12.66 -25.30 23.07
CA THR A 407 13.84 -25.37 23.93
C THR A 407 13.55 -24.89 25.35
N LYS A 408 13.08 -23.65 25.51
CA LYS A 408 12.78 -22.96 26.76
C LYS A 408 11.30 -23.02 27.07
N SER A 409 10.46 -22.91 26.05
CA SER A 409 9.01 -22.92 26.23
C SER A 409 8.49 -24.31 26.64
N PRO A 410 7.43 -24.39 27.49
CA PRO A 410 6.84 -25.66 27.94
C PRO A 410 6.03 -26.35 26.84
N CYS A 411 5.29 -25.58 26.04
CA CYS A 411 4.38 -26.10 25.02
C CYS A 411 4.06 -25.03 23.96
N ALA A 412 3.49 -25.46 22.83
CA ALA A 412 3.00 -24.58 21.77
C ALA A 412 1.85 -25.25 20.98
N LEU A 413 1.02 -24.44 20.32
CA LEU A 413 -0.02 -24.91 19.40
C LEU A 413 0.44 -24.77 17.95
N VAL A 414 0.51 -25.89 17.24
CA VAL A 414 0.98 -25.97 15.87
C VAL A 414 -0.21 -26.22 14.94
N ALA A 415 -0.32 -25.42 13.89
CA ALA A 415 -1.29 -25.65 12.83
C ALA A 415 -0.94 -26.90 12.02
N SER A 416 -1.97 -27.54 11.44
CA SER A 416 -1.74 -28.58 10.44
C SER A 416 -0.97 -28.00 9.23
N ALA A 417 -0.42 -28.88 8.39
CA ALA A 417 0.32 -28.45 7.20
C ALA A 417 -0.52 -27.52 6.28
N TRP A 418 -1.83 -27.78 6.19
CA TRP A 418 -2.75 -27.06 5.32
C TRP A 418 -3.63 -26.03 6.05
N GLY A 419 -3.70 -26.08 7.38
CA GLY A 419 -4.53 -25.20 8.20
C GLY A 419 -4.00 -23.77 8.34
N TRP A 420 -4.75 -22.93 9.05
CA TRP A 420 -4.35 -21.55 9.31
C TRP A 420 -3.38 -21.44 10.50
N SER A 421 -2.28 -20.72 10.28
CA SER A 421 -1.41 -20.24 11.37
C SER A 421 -2.17 -19.22 12.22
N GLY A 422 -1.69 -18.92 13.44
CA GLY A 422 -2.28 -17.86 14.27
C GLY A 422 -2.28 -16.50 13.56
N ASN A 423 -1.21 -16.21 12.81
CA ASN A 423 -1.11 -15.00 11.99
C ASN A 423 -2.17 -14.96 10.88
N MET A 424 -2.34 -16.04 10.12
CA MET A 424 -3.34 -16.12 9.06
C MET A 424 -4.77 -16.04 9.60
N GLU A 425 -5.05 -16.73 10.70
CA GLU A 425 -6.38 -16.67 11.34
C GLU A 425 -6.73 -15.23 11.75
N ARG A 426 -5.76 -14.49 12.32
CA ARG A 426 -5.93 -13.07 12.63
C ARG A 426 -6.22 -12.23 11.38
N LEU A 427 -5.44 -12.42 10.32
CA LEU A 427 -5.65 -11.69 9.06
C LEU A 427 -7.05 -11.93 8.50
N MET A 428 -7.49 -13.18 8.46
CA MET A 428 -8.80 -13.59 7.95
C MET A 428 -9.97 -13.03 8.79
N ARG A 429 -9.81 -12.98 10.12
CA ARG A 429 -10.80 -12.35 11.02
C ARG A 429 -10.88 -10.84 10.85
N SER A 430 -9.75 -10.18 10.58
CA SER A 430 -9.67 -8.71 10.44
C SER A 430 -10.15 -8.19 9.08
N GLN A 431 -10.41 -9.08 8.12
CA GLN A 431 -10.78 -8.69 6.77
C GLN A 431 -12.22 -8.14 6.74
N THR A 432 -12.36 -6.87 6.34
CA THR A 432 -13.62 -6.10 6.37
C THR A 432 -14.73 -6.67 5.49
N TYR A 433 -14.37 -7.43 4.44
CA TYR A 433 -15.32 -8.07 3.52
C TYR A 433 -15.66 -9.52 3.92
N SER A 434 -15.12 -10.02 5.03
CA SER A 434 -15.47 -11.34 5.55
C SER A 434 -16.90 -11.31 6.06
N LYS A 435 -17.75 -12.20 5.53
CA LYS A 435 -19.11 -12.37 6.03
C LYS A 435 -19.04 -13.13 7.36
N SER A 436 -19.88 -12.75 8.33
CA SER A 436 -19.96 -13.39 9.66
C SER A 436 -20.25 -14.90 9.64
N GLN A 437 -20.56 -15.48 8.48
CA GLN A 437 -20.88 -16.89 8.26
C GLN A 437 -20.28 -17.42 6.94
N ASP A 438 -19.01 -17.13 6.66
CA ASP A 438 -18.31 -17.81 5.56
C ASP A 438 -17.98 -19.27 5.99
N PRO A 439 -18.53 -20.31 5.32
CA PRO A 439 -18.28 -21.70 5.67
C PRO A 439 -16.79 -22.10 5.63
N THR A 440 -16.02 -21.46 4.75
CA THR A 440 -14.58 -21.69 4.62
C THR A 440 -13.85 -21.14 5.84
N GLN A 441 -14.22 -19.94 6.28
CA GLN A 441 -13.63 -19.31 7.46
C GLN A 441 -13.98 -20.12 8.72
N GLU A 442 -15.24 -20.55 8.84
CA GLU A 442 -15.71 -21.35 9.98
C GLU A 442 -14.97 -22.69 10.08
N TYR A 443 -14.73 -23.36 8.94
CA TYR A 443 -13.97 -24.60 8.87
C TYR A 443 -12.54 -24.44 9.46
N TYR A 444 -11.76 -23.48 8.97
CA TYR A 444 -10.39 -23.28 9.43
C TYR A 444 -10.29 -22.74 10.87
N MET A 445 -11.27 -21.94 11.31
CA MET A 445 -11.34 -21.45 12.70
C MET A 445 -11.70 -22.55 13.71
N LYS A 446 -12.48 -23.56 13.29
CA LYS A 446 -12.83 -24.72 14.14
C LYS A 446 -11.76 -25.81 14.15
N GLU A 447 -10.82 -25.79 13.20
CA GLU A 447 -9.77 -26.79 13.10
C GLU A 447 -8.94 -26.86 14.40
N LYS A 448 -8.93 -28.04 15.03
CA LYS A 448 -8.14 -28.29 16.24
C LYS A 448 -6.65 -28.27 15.89
N LYS A 449 -5.83 -27.75 16.79
CA LYS A 449 -4.38 -27.59 16.58
C LYS A 449 -3.61 -28.71 17.29
N VAL A 450 -2.37 -28.95 16.86
CA VAL A 450 -1.47 -29.94 17.48
C VAL A 450 -0.81 -29.31 18.70
N PHE A 451 -0.95 -29.94 19.87
CA PHE A 451 -0.31 -29.47 21.10
C PHE A 451 1.05 -30.13 21.25
N GLU A 452 2.11 -29.37 20.97
CA GLU A 452 3.47 -29.86 21.16
C GLU A 452 3.96 -29.50 22.57
N ILE A 453 4.45 -30.49 23.33
CA ILE A 453 5.04 -30.30 24.65
C ILE A 453 6.56 -30.48 24.64
N ASN A 454 7.26 -29.77 25.52
CA ASN A 454 8.71 -29.88 25.69
C ASN A 454 9.02 -30.90 26.81
N PRO A 455 9.51 -32.11 26.49
CA PRO A 455 9.77 -33.15 27.51
C PRO A 455 10.90 -32.77 28.48
N TYR A 456 11.67 -31.73 28.16
CA TYR A 456 12.76 -31.24 29.00
C TYR A 456 12.33 -30.17 30.00
N HIS A 457 11.14 -29.59 29.83
CA HIS A 457 10.67 -28.49 30.68
C HIS A 457 10.25 -28.99 32.07
N PRO A 458 10.64 -28.32 33.17
CA PRO A 458 10.33 -28.76 34.54
C PRO A 458 8.83 -28.96 34.80
N VAL A 459 7.99 -28.02 34.34
CA VAL A 459 6.53 -28.12 34.50
C VAL A 459 5.96 -29.35 33.78
N ILE A 460 6.45 -29.66 32.59
CA ILE A 460 5.97 -30.82 31.81
C ILE A 460 6.35 -32.14 32.50
N LYS A 461 7.54 -32.20 33.12
CA LYS A 461 7.96 -33.35 33.94
C LYS A 461 7.11 -33.50 35.21
N ALA A 462 6.77 -32.40 35.86
CA ALA A 462 5.92 -32.41 37.05
C ALA A 462 4.49 -32.89 36.72
N ILE A 463 3.92 -32.45 35.60
CA ILE A 463 2.63 -32.96 35.10
C ILE A 463 2.71 -34.46 34.86
N LYS A 464 3.76 -34.93 34.16
CA LYS A 464 3.96 -36.37 33.93
C LYS A 464 3.97 -37.15 35.24
N GLN A 465 4.73 -36.70 36.24
CA GLN A 465 4.80 -37.38 37.54
C GLN A 465 3.41 -37.47 38.20
N ARG A 466 2.70 -36.34 38.29
CA ARG A 466 1.36 -36.28 38.89
C ARG A 466 0.36 -37.17 38.18
N VAL A 467 0.33 -37.13 36.85
CA VAL A 467 -0.58 -37.96 36.03
C VAL A 467 -0.27 -39.46 36.18
N ASN A 468 1.00 -39.82 36.39
CA ASN A 468 1.39 -41.21 36.64
C ASN A 468 0.96 -41.70 38.04
N GLU A 469 0.89 -40.80 39.02
CA GLU A 469 0.43 -41.09 40.38
C GLU A 469 -1.11 -41.12 40.45
N ASP A 470 -1.77 -40.09 39.89
CA ASP A 470 -3.23 -39.95 39.81
C ASP A 470 -3.64 -39.20 38.53
N LYS A 471 -4.33 -39.90 37.62
CA LYS A 471 -4.85 -39.31 36.37
C LYS A 471 -5.95 -38.27 36.61
N SER A 472 -6.58 -38.27 37.79
CA SER A 472 -7.64 -37.35 38.18
C SER A 472 -7.15 -36.16 39.01
N ASP A 473 -5.83 -35.99 39.20
CA ASP A 473 -5.25 -34.89 39.98
C ASP A 473 -5.79 -33.52 39.50
N PRO A 474 -6.57 -32.80 40.34
CA PRO A 474 -7.17 -31.52 39.98
C PRO A 474 -6.14 -30.45 39.63
N LEU A 475 -4.97 -30.47 40.26
CA LEU A 475 -3.90 -29.50 39.98
C LEU A 475 -3.24 -29.81 38.63
N ALA A 476 -3.00 -31.08 38.32
CA ALA A 476 -2.46 -31.48 37.01
C ALA A 476 -3.40 -31.03 35.88
N LEU A 477 -4.71 -31.25 36.04
CA LEU A 477 -5.74 -30.83 35.09
C LEU A 477 -5.75 -29.31 34.91
N SER A 478 -5.78 -28.55 36.01
CA SER A 478 -5.80 -27.08 35.97
C SER A 478 -4.54 -26.50 35.31
N VAL A 479 -3.36 -27.03 35.64
CA VAL A 479 -2.09 -26.60 35.03
C VAL A 479 -2.06 -26.94 33.54
N ALA A 480 -2.55 -28.11 33.12
CA ALA A 480 -2.60 -28.47 31.70
C ALA A 480 -3.50 -27.53 30.89
N ARG A 481 -4.67 -27.16 31.43
CA ARG A 481 -5.59 -26.20 30.81
C ARG A 481 -4.98 -24.81 30.73
N LEU A 482 -4.33 -24.34 31.79
CA LEU A 482 -3.66 -23.05 31.78
C LEU A 482 -2.49 -23.01 30.79
N LEU A 483 -1.71 -24.09 30.70
CA LEU A 483 -0.64 -24.22 29.70
C LEU A 483 -1.20 -24.18 28.28
N TYR A 484 -2.37 -24.78 28.03
CA TYR A 484 -3.04 -24.70 26.74
C TYR A 484 -3.46 -23.26 26.40
N ASP A 485 -4.05 -22.53 27.35
CA ASP A 485 -4.46 -21.13 27.13
C ASP A 485 -3.24 -20.22 26.90
N ALA A 486 -2.19 -20.37 27.72
CA ALA A 486 -0.94 -19.66 27.54
C ALA A 486 -0.27 -20.00 26.20
N ALA A 487 -0.28 -21.27 25.79
CA ALA A 487 0.22 -21.69 24.48
C ALA A 487 -0.61 -21.11 23.33
N THR A 488 -1.93 -20.96 23.50
CA THR A 488 -2.81 -20.33 22.52
C THR A 488 -2.37 -18.90 22.23
N LEU A 489 -2.19 -18.09 23.27
CA LEU A 489 -1.71 -16.72 23.15
C LEU A 489 -0.28 -16.67 22.56
N ARG A 490 0.65 -17.46 23.10
CA ARG A 490 2.05 -17.48 22.66
C ARG A 490 2.24 -18.00 21.23
N SER A 491 1.26 -18.71 20.70
CA SER A 491 1.24 -19.23 19.32
C SER A 491 0.52 -18.28 18.34
N GLY A 492 0.03 -17.14 18.83
CA GLY A 492 -0.63 -16.11 18.01
C GLY A 492 -2.11 -16.38 17.73
N TYR A 493 -2.75 -17.28 18.47
CA TYR A 493 -4.18 -17.57 18.36
C TYR A 493 -5.00 -16.77 19.37
N PHE A 494 -6.28 -16.63 19.10
CA PHE A 494 -7.24 -16.00 20.01
C PHE A 494 -7.78 -17.00 21.02
N LEU A 495 -7.94 -16.56 22.27
CA LEU A 495 -8.71 -17.31 23.25
C LEU A 495 -10.18 -17.31 22.84
N LYS A 496 -10.83 -18.47 22.96
CA LYS A 496 -12.27 -18.61 22.70
C LYS A 496 -13.10 -18.02 23.84
N ASP A 497 -12.61 -18.18 25.06
CA ASP A 497 -13.25 -17.69 26.28
C ASP A 497 -12.18 -17.02 27.14
N SER A 498 -12.23 -15.69 27.20
CA SER A 498 -11.29 -14.89 27.99
C SER A 498 -11.67 -14.83 29.47
N ALA A 499 -12.96 -15.00 29.81
CA ALA A 499 -13.43 -14.97 31.20
C ALA A 499 -12.99 -16.25 31.92
N ASP A 500 -13.24 -17.42 31.31
CA ASP A 500 -12.82 -18.73 31.84
C ASP A 500 -11.29 -18.84 32.01
N PHE A 501 -10.51 -18.13 31.17
CA PHE A 501 -9.05 -18.01 31.37
C PHE A 501 -8.70 -17.11 32.56
N ALA A 502 -9.37 -15.97 32.73
CA ALA A 502 -9.15 -15.07 33.85
C ALA A 502 -9.50 -15.73 35.19
N ASP A 503 -10.63 -16.44 35.25
CA ASP A 503 -11.08 -17.18 36.43
C ASP A 503 -10.05 -18.25 36.84
N ARG A 504 -9.47 -18.96 35.86
CA ARG A 504 -8.38 -19.92 36.13
C ARG A 504 -7.13 -19.26 36.69
N ILE A 505 -6.78 -18.06 36.21
CA ILE A 505 -5.64 -17.31 36.76
C ILE A 505 -5.94 -16.92 38.21
N ASP A 506 -7.15 -16.44 38.50
CA ASP A 506 -7.56 -16.06 39.85
C ASP A 506 -7.45 -17.23 40.84
N VAL A 507 -8.02 -18.40 40.47
CA VAL A 507 -7.90 -19.63 41.27
C VAL A 507 -6.44 -20.02 41.51
N MET A 508 -5.57 -19.87 40.50
CA MET A 508 -4.16 -20.20 40.65
C MET A 508 -3.42 -19.19 41.54
N LEU A 509 -3.73 -17.90 41.45
CA LEU A 509 -3.16 -16.86 42.30
C LEU A 509 -3.57 -17.05 43.75
N LYS A 510 -4.86 -17.31 44.01
CA LYS A 510 -5.38 -17.66 45.35
C LYS A 510 -4.63 -18.87 45.92
N SER A 511 -4.53 -19.94 45.14
CA SER A 511 -3.80 -21.15 45.54
C SER A 511 -2.32 -20.87 45.84
N ALA A 512 -1.65 -20.05 45.01
CA ALA A 512 -0.24 -19.71 45.19
C ALA A 512 0.02 -18.84 46.44
N LEU A 513 -0.99 -18.05 46.85
CA LEU A 513 -0.97 -17.24 48.06
C LEU A 513 -1.51 -17.98 49.29
N ASN A 514 -1.88 -19.26 49.16
CA ASN A 514 -2.55 -20.07 50.19
C ASN A 514 -3.90 -19.47 50.66
N LEU A 515 -4.62 -18.82 49.75
CA LEU A 515 -5.98 -18.32 49.96
C LEU A 515 -7.01 -19.38 49.53
N ASN A 516 -8.25 -19.27 50.03
CA ASN A 516 -9.32 -20.17 49.62
C ASN A 516 -9.73 -19.86 48.16
N PRO A 517 -9.68 -20.84 47.23
CA PRO A 517 -10.06 -20.63 45.82
C PRO A 517 -11.45 -20.04 45.62
N ASP A 518 -12.39 -20.41 46.49
CA ASP A 518 -13.81 -20.02 46.41
C ASP A 518 -14.10 -18.68 47.14
N GLU A 519 -13.08 -18.05 47.72
CA GLU A 519 -13.22 -16.78 48.42
C GLU A 519 -13.46 -15.65 47.42
N GLY A 520 -14.65 -15.06 47.45
CA GLY A 520 -15.00 -13.88 46.66
C GLY A 520 -14.37 -12.61 47.23
N ALA A 521 -14.45 -11.51 46.46
CA ALA A 521 -14.16 -10.20 47.02
C ALA A 521 -15.17 -9.88 48.14
N GLU A 522 -14.74 -9.15 49.17
CA GLU A 522 -15.66 -8.62 50.17
C GLU A 522 -16.72 -7.76 49.47
N GLU A 523 -18.00 -8.08 49.69
CA GLU A 523 -19.09 -7.23 49.21
C GLU A 523 -19.00 -5.90 49.97
N ILE A 524 -18.70 -4.83 49.25
CA ILE A 524 -18.86 -3.48 49.78
C ILE A 524 -20.37 -3.26 49.86
N GLU A 525 -20.90 -3.08 51.08
CA GLU A 525 -22.24 -2.54 51.27
C GLU A 525 -22.24 -1.10 50.71
N GLU A 526 -22.57 -0.96 49.43
CA GLU A 526 -22.90 0.34 48.87
C GLU A 526 -24.26 0.75 49.44
N ASP A 527 -24.31 1.88 50.16
CA ASP A 527 -25.57 2.55 50.49
C ASP A 527 -26.23 2.95 49.16
N VAL A 528 -27.08 2.06 48.63
CA VAL A 528 -27.85 2.34 47.42
C VAL A 528 -28.84 3.44 47.78
N GLU A 529 -28.61 4.67 47.28
CA GLU A 529 -29.69 5.65 47.21
C GLU A 529 -30.84 4.99 46.43
N GLU A 530 -32.00 4.81 47.07
CA GLU A 530 -33.17 4.04 46.59
C GLU A 530 -33.80 4.56 45.27
N ASP A 531 -33.22 5.56 44.62
CA ASP A 531 -33.77 6.26 43.45
C ASP A 531 -33.03 5.95 42.13
N LEU A 532 -32.47 4.74 41.97
CA LEU A 532 -32.11 4.26 40.63
C LEU A 532 -33.40 3.95 39.85
N PRO A 533 -33.68 4.65 38.73
CA PRO A 533 -34.88 4.37 37.94
C PRO A 533 -34.84 2.92 37.44
N PRO A 534 -35.98 2.21 37.44
CA PRO A 534 -36.02 0.82 37.01
C PRO A 534 -35.49 0.71 35.56
N ILE A 535 -34.62 -0.28 35.32
CA ILE A 535 -34.18 -0.62 33.96
C ILE A 535 -35.45 -0.86 33.14
N PRO A 536 -35.75 -0.05 32.11
CA PRO A 536 -36.95 -0.22 31.33
C PRO A 536 -36.93 -1.62 30.72
N LYS A 537 -37.97 -2.41 30.99
CA LYS A 537 -38.18 -3.68 30.29
C LYS A 537 -38.23 -3.34 28.80
N GLU A 538 -37.33 -3.90 27.99
CA GLU A 538 -37.41 -3.79 26.55
C GLU A 538 -38.75 -4.40 26.11
N GLU A 539 -39.73 -3.55 25.84
CA GLU A 539 -40.86 -3.95 25.02
C GLU A 539 -40.32 -4.27 23.63
N PRO A 540 -40.77 -5.37 22.99
CA PRO A 540 -40.34 -5.70 21.65
C PRO A 540 -40.63 -4.52 20.73
N ILE A 541 -39.57 -3.96 20.13
CA ILE A 541 -39.70 -2.89 19.15
C ILE A 541 -40.53 -3.41 17.99
N ASP A 542 -41.74 -2.87 17.84
CA ASP A 542 -42.55 -3.11 16.65
C ASP A 542 -41.87 -2.43 15.45
N LEU A 543 -41.20 -3.24 14.64
CA LEU A 543 -40.48 -2.79 13.46
C LEU A 543 -41.40 -2.14 12.41
N ASP A 544 -42.71 -2.36 12.47
CA ASP A 544 -43.67 -1.74 11.55
C ASP A 544 -43.98 -0.27 11.91
N THR A 545 -43.62 0.18 13.11
CA THR A 545 -43.78 1.58 13.55
C THR A 545 -42.47 2.32 13.80
N TYR A 546 -41.32 1.65 13.65
CA TYR A 546 -40.00 2.27 13.81
C TYR A 546 -39.60 3.13 12.60
N VAL A 547 -39.74 4.44 12.73
CA VAL A 547 -39.17 5.42 11.76
C VAL A 547 -37.83 5.93 12.31
N PRO A 548 -36.69 5.61 11.68
CA PRO A 548 -35.39 6.06 12.17
C PRO A 548 -35.30 7.59 12.16
N HIS A 549 -35.07 8.19 13.33
CA HIS A 549 -34.73 9.61 13.41
C HIS A 549 -33.25 9.79 13.08
N PHE A 550 -32.96 9.95 11.79
CA PHE A 550 -31.78 10.67 11.34
C PHE A 550 -32.18 11.69 10.28
N VAL A 551 -31.60 12.89 10.43
CA VAL A 551 -31.74 14.11 9.61
C VAL A 551 -32.92 15.02 10.00
N LYS A 552 -32.68 15.86 11.00
CA LYS A 552 -33.11 17.28 10.94
C LYS A 552 -31.85 18.12 10.81
N ASP A 553 -31.39 18.28 9.58
CA ASP A 553 -30.62 19.45 9.17
C ASP A 553 -31.45 20.18 8.10
N ASP A 554 -31.86 21.39 8.46
CA ASP A 554 -32.14 22.57 7.63
C ASP A 554 -32.92 22.44 6.30
N GLU A 555 -34.24 22.55 6.40
CA GLU A 555 -35.08 23.19 5.35
C GLU A 555 -35.86 24.39 5.92
N LYS A 556 -35.12 25.36 6.47
CA LYS A 556 -35.68 26.68 6.84
C LYS A 556 -35.17 27.85 5.99
N THR A 557 -34.62 27.58 4.81
CA THR A 557 -34.12 28.61 3.88
C THR A 557 -34.62 28.47 2.44
N LYS A 558 -35.83 27.92 2.22
CA LYS A 558 -36.47 27.92 0.88
C LYS A 558 -37.94 28.31 0.80
N LYS A 559 -38.51 28.93 1.84
CA LYS A 559 -39.89 29.48 1.78
C LYS A 559 -40.04 30.96 2.13
N GLU A 560 -38.93 31.72 2.15
CA GLU A 560 -38.99 33.18 2.32
C GLU A 560 -38.75 34.00 1.03
N GLU A 561 -38.49 33.38 -0.13
CA GLU A 561 -38.34 34.14 -1.40
C GLU A 561 -39.48 33.96 -2.43
N GLU A 562 -40.46 33.08 -2.22
CA GLU A 562 -41.63 32.96 -3.12
C GLU A 562 -42.89 33.72 -2.64
N GLY A 563 -42.80 34.50 -1.55
CA GLY A 563 -43.96 35.19 -0.94
C GLY A 563 -43.93 36.72 -0.94
N LYS A 564 -42.91 37.37 -1.53
CA LYS A 564 -42.79 38.84 -1.58
C LYS A 564 -42.51 39.33 -3.00
N LYS A 565 -43.51 39.25 -3.89
CA LYS A 565 -43.57 40.08 -5.10
C LYS A 565 -44.98 40.13 -5.71
N GLU A 566 -46.02 40.25 -4.88
CA GLU A 566 -47.32 40.78 -5.32
C GLU A 566 -47.85 41.69 -4.22
N GLU A 567 -47.46 42.96 -4.29
CA GLU A 567 -48.27 44.15 -3.92
C GLU A 567 -47.36 45.39 -3.98
N HIS A 568 -47.25 45.97 -5.18
CA HIS A 568 -47.27 47.42 -5.39
C HIS A 568 -47.40 47.67 -6.90
N ASN A 569 -48.64 47.85 -7.33
CA ASN A 569 -49.01 48.46 -8.60
C ASN A 569 -49.13 49.98 -8.40
N GLU A 570 -48.96 50.75 -9.50
CA GLU A 570 -49.19 52.21 -9.65
C GLU A 570 -48.04 53.17 -9.30
N LEU A 571 -47.16 53.43 -10.28
CA LEU A 571 -47.00 54.71 -11.01
C LEU A 571 -45.84 54.65 -12.02
#